data_AF-A0A7S0VPB7-F1
#
_entry.id   AF-A0A7S0VPB7-F1
#
_cell.length_a   1.000
_cell.length_b   1.000
_cell.length_c   1.000
_cell.angle_alpha   90.00
_cell.angle_beta   90.00
_cell.angle_gamma   90.00
#
_symmetry.space_group_name_H-M   'P 1'
#
loop_
_entity.id
_entity.type
_entity.pdbx_description
1 polymer ?
#
loop_
_entity_poly.entity_id
_entity_poly.type
_entity_poly.pdbx_seq_one_letter_code
_entity_poly.pdbx_strand_id
1 'polypeptide(L)'
;VAGGDTRSSIQDMLERCLAGIEVDMFEVVMHTVASGVGQQENVTLAPTPKRDASGKVVGLAIAGRIVTSTVLMLQEKVRIAQELQILFDTANAPIFGVDDE
;
A
#
# COMPACT_ATOMS: atom_id res chain seq x y z
N VAL A 1 -5.71 -13.16 0.97
CA VAL A 1 -6.33 -12.01 1.67
C VAL A 1 -7.60 -11.64 0.91
N ALA A 2 -8.67 -11.35 1.64
CA ALA A 2 -10.08 -11.46 1.26
C ALA A 2 -10.48 -10.70 -0.02
N GLY A 3 -10.90 -11.42 -1.06
CA GLY A 3 -11.49 -10.83 -2.28
C GLY A 3 -12.97 -10.44 -2.14
N GLY A 4 -13.60 -10.71 -0.99
CA GLY A 4 -15.01 -10.38 -0.72
C GLY A 4 -15.24 -9.06 0.04
N ASP A 5 -14.21 -8.55 0.73
CA ASP A 5 -14.39 -7.47 1.73
C ASP A 5 -13.92 -6.10 1.24
N THR A 6 -13.11 -6.06 0.17
CA THR A 6 -12.48 -4.84 -0.33
C THR A 6 -13.48 -3.75 -0.73
N ARG A 7 -14.59 -4.14 -1.37
CA ARG A 7 -15.64 -3.19 -1.77
C ARG A 7 -16.36 -2.60 -0.56
N SER A 8 -16.60 -3.43 0.46
CA SER A 8 -17.23 -3.00 1.71
C SER A 8 -16.34 -2.03 2.47
N SER A 9 -15.04 -2.34 2.59
CA SER A 9 -14.07 -1.45 3.25
C SER A 9 -13.91 -0.12 2.52
N ILE A 10 -13.87 -0.12 1.18
CA ILE A 10 -13.84 1.13 0.41
C ILE A 10 -15.12 1.92 0.63
N GLN A 11 -16.28 1.26 0.64
CA GLN A 11 -17.55 1.93 0.87
C GLN A 11 -17.59 2.59 2.26
N ASP A 12 -17.18 1.89 3.32
CA ASP A 12 -17.07 2.47 4.67
C ASP A 12 -16.12 3.68 4.71
N MET A 13 -14.95 3.56 4.07
CA MET A 13 -13.99 4.65 3.93
C MET A 13 -14.61 5.88 3.26
N LEU A 14 -15.36 5.68 2.16
CA LEU A 14 -16.05 6.77 1.45
C LEU A 14 -17.14 7.41 2.31
N GLU A 15 -17.97 6.60 2.97
CA GLU A 15 -19.07 7.07 3.82
C GLU A 15 -18.55 7.90 5.00
N ARG A 16 -17.51 7.42 5.68
CA ARG A 16 -16.84 8.16 6.77
C ARG A 16 -16.27 9.48 6.29
N CYS A 17 -15.61 9.49 5.13
CA CYS A 17 -15.03 10.71 4.59
C CYS A 17 -16.12 11.72 4.18
N LEU A 18 -17.24 11.26 3.61
CA LEU A 18 -18.41 12.10 3.31
C LEU A 18 -19.12 12.63 4.56
N ALA A 19 -19.07 11.88 5.67
CA ALA A 19 -19.50 12.36 6.99
C ALA A 19 -18.54 13.42 7.57
N GLY A 20 -17.42 13.70 6.90
CA GLY A 20 -16.42 14.67 7.34
C GLY A 20 -15.49 14.13 8.42
N ILE A 21 -15.46 12.81 8.62
CA ILE A 21 -14.51 12.12 9.49
C ILE A 21 -13.19 12.00 8.72
N GLU A 22 -12.07 12.26 9.37
CA GLU A 22 -10.75 12.03 8.78
C GLU A 22 -10.55 10.53 8.56
N VAL A 23 -10.07 10.19 7.37
CA VAL A 23 -9.81 8.80 6.98
C VAL A 23 -8.37 8.70 6.53
N ASP A 24 -7.67 7.72 7.08
CA ASP A 24 -6.30 7.42 6.71
C ASP A 24 -6.20 6.91 5.26
N MET A 25 -4.96 6.89 4.80
CA MET A 25 -4.59 6.30 3.53
C MET A 25 -4.98 4.81 3.48
N PHE A 26 -5.64 4.40 2.40
CA PHE A 26 -6.16 3.04 2.23
C PHE A 26 -5.43 2.31 1.10
N GLU A 27 -4.87 1.14 1.37
CA GLU A 27 -4.21 0.31 0.37
C GLU A 27 -5.15 -0.77 -0.14
N VAL A 28 -5.26 -0.89 -1.45
CA VAL A 28 -6.12 -1.85 -2.13
C VAL A 28 -5.44 -2.43 -3.35
N VAL A 29 -5.69 -3.72 -3.61
CA VAL A 29 -5.35 -4.35 -4.88
C VAL A 29 -6.49 -4.15 -5.87
N MET A 30 -6.22 -3.50 -6.99
CA MET A 30 -7.20 -3.31 -8.07
C MET A 30 -6.79 -4.05 -9.34
N HIS A 31 -7.77 -4.47 -10.11
CA HIS A 31 -7.56 -5.11 -11.41
C HIS A 31 -7.69 -4.08 -12.52
N THR A 32 -6.69 -4.03 -13.40
CA THR A 32 -6.74 -3.16 -14.58
C THR A 32 -7.75 -3.71 -15.59
N VAL A 33 -8.76 -2.90 -15.92
CA VAL A 33 -9.81 -3.28 -16.89
C VAL A 33 -9.31 -3.18 -18.34
N ALA A 34 -8.23 -2.43 -18.58
CA ALA A 34 -7.74 -2.06 -19.91
C ALA A 34 -7.08 -3.20 -20.68
N SER A 35 -6.58 -4.25 -20.02
CA SER A 35 -5.67 -5.20 -20.67
C SER A 35 -6.27 -6.56 -21.02
N GLY A 36 -7.55 -6.84 -20.72
CA GLY A 36 -8.19 -8.15 -20.94
C GLY A 36 -7.60 -9.32 -20.12
N VAL A 37 -6.34 -9.16 -19.69
CA VAL A 37 -5.57 -9.93 -18.73
C VAL A 37 -5.51 -9.04 -17.49
N GLY A 38 -6.41 -9.27 -16.52
CA GLY A 38 -6.58 -8.41 -15.36
C GLY A 38 -5.34 -8.39 -14.44
N GLN A 39 -4.37 -7.54 -14.77
CA GLN A 39 -3.16 -7.36 -13.97
C GLN A 39 -3.54 -6.73 -12.63
N GLN A 40 -3.12 -7.39 -11.55
CA GLN A 40 -3.30 -6.93 -10.18
C GLN A 40 -2.27 -5.86 -9.86
N GLU A 41 -2.75 -4.68 -9.49
CA GLU A 41 -1.94 -3.55 -9.11
C GLU A 41 -2.25 -3.17 -7.66
N ASN A 42 -1.20 -2.97 -6.87
CA ASN A 42 -1.33 -2.35 -5.55
C ASN A 42 -1.55 -0.85 -5.77
N VAL A 43 -2.64 -0.34 -5.23
CA VAL A 43 -3.04 1.06 -5.34
C VAL A 43 -3.27 1.62 -3.94
N THR A 44 -2.65 2.76 -3.70
CA THR A 44 -2.85 3.55 -2.49
C THR A 44 -3.87 4.65 -2.78
N LEU A 45 -4.92 4.74 -1.96
CA LEU A 45 -5.98 5.73 -2.07
C LEU A 45 -5.90 6.71 -0.89
N ALA A 46 -5.87 8.01 -1.19
CA ALA A 46 -5.92 9.08 -0.21
C ALA A 46 -7.21 9.90 -0.40
N PRO A 47 -8.27 9.61 0.38
CA PRO A 47 -9.52 10.37 0.34
C PRO A 47 -9.40 11.73 1.07
N THR A 48 -10.04 12.77 0.56
CA THR A 48 -10.06 14.10 1.19
C THR A 48 -11.45 14.75 1.01
N PRO A 49 -12.14 15.11 2.11
CA PRO A 49 -13.47 15.69 2.02
C PRO A 49 -13.41 17.09 1.39
N LYS A 50 -14.26 17.34 0.40
CA LYS A 50 -14.44 18.66 -0.21
C LYS A 50 -15.53 19.39 0.57
N ARG A 51 -15.18 20.57 1.10
CA ARG A 51 -16.09 21.46 1.84
C ARG A 51 -16.43 22.69 1.01
N ASP A 52 -17.66 23.19 1.15
CA ASP A 52 -18.07 24.48 0.59
C ASP A 52 -17.60 25.66 1.48
N ALA A 53 -17.95 26.90 1.09
CA ALA A 53 -17.62 28.10 1.84
C ALA A 53 -18.24 28.17 3.25
N SER A 54 -19.28 27.37 3.53
CA SER A 54 -19.90 27.25 4.85
C SER A 54 -19.26 26.17 5.73
N GLY A 55 -18.29 25.42 5.20
CA GLY A 55 -17.62 24.31 5.89
C GLY A 55 -18.37 22.97 5.81
N LYS A 56 -19.51 22.93 5.11
CA LYS A 56 -20.28 21.70 4.89
C LYS A 56 -19.58 20.81 3.87
N VAL A 57 -19.51 19.50 4.14
CA VAL A 57 -19.00 18.54 3.16
C VAL A 57 -19.98 18.44 1.99
N VAL A 58 -19.50 18.74 0.80
CA VAL A 58 -20.26 18.70 -0.47
C VAL A 58 -19.78 17.61 -1.42
N GLY A 59 -18.67 16.95 -1.09
CA GLY A 59 -18.16 15.84 -1.86
C GLY A 59 -16.82 15.31 -1.34
N LEU A 60 -16.15 14.53 -2.18
CA LEU A 60 -14.89 13.86 -1.87
C LEU A 60 -13.95 13.94 -3.07
N ALA A 61 -12.67 14.20 -2.83
CA ALA A 61 -11.59 13.96 -3.79
C ALA A 61 -10.78 12.75 -3.34
N ILE A 62 -10.36 11.90 -4.28
CA ILE A 62 -9.49 10.74 -3.97
C ILE A 62 -8.29 10.80 -4.90
N ALA A 63 -7.09 10.76 -4.31
CA ALA A 63 -5.87 10.55 -5.06
C ALA A 63 -5.49 9.07 -5.05
N GLY A 64 -5.41 8.44 -6.21
CA GLY A 64 -4.97 7.06 -6.37
C GLY A 64 -3.54 7.00 -6.91
N ARG A 65 -2.64 6.30 -6.21
CA ARG A 65 -1.26 6.05 -6.65
C ARG A 65 -1.03 4.56 -6.82
N ILE A 66 -0.53 4.15 -7.98
CA ILE A 66 -0.06 2.78 -8.20
C ILE A 66 1.29 2.64 -7.49
N VAL A 67 1.38 1.65 -6.59
CA VAL A 67 2.55 1.38 -5.74
C VAL A 67 3.13 -0.02 -5.92
N THR A 68 2.61 -0.79 -6.87
CA THR A 68 3.01 -2.19 -7.13
C THR A 68 4.52 -2.39 -7.22
N SER A 69 5.22 -1.59 -8.01
CA SER A 69 6.67 -1.69 -8.17
C SER A 69 7.42 -1.47 -6.86
N THR A 70 7.00 -0.48 -6.08
CA THR A 70 7.59 -0.18 -4.77
C THR A 70 7.40 -1.33 -3.79
N VAL A 71 6.18 -1.88 -3.71
CA VAL A 71 5.86 -3.00 -2.82
C VAL A 71 6.70 -4.24 -3.19
N LEU A 72 6.82 -4.56 -4.48
CA LEU A 72 7.62 -5.69 -4.94
C LEU A 72 9.12 -5.50 -4.61
N MET A 73 9.67 -4.31 -4.87
CA MET A 73 11.06 -4.00 -4.52
C MET A 73 11.33 -4.12 -3.01
N LEU A 74 10.40 -3.67 -2.17
CA LEU A 74 10.53 -3.78 -0.72
C LEU A 74 10.49 -5.25 -0.26
N GLN A 75 9.59 -6.06 -0.82
CA GLN A 75 9.53 -7.49 -0.53
C GLN A 75 10.83 -8.20 -0.92
N GLU A 76 11.39 -7.87 -2.08
CA GLU A 76 12.66 -8.45 -2.51
C GLU A 76 13.82 -8.07 -1.59
N LYS A 77 13.90 -6.81 -1.15
CA LYS A 77 14.90 -6.37 -0.17
C LYS A 77 14.77 -7.09 1.16
N VAL A 78 13.54 -7.25 1.66
CA VAL A 78 13.28 -8.00 2.91
C VAL A 78 13.72 -9.44 2.76
N ARG A 79 13.40 -10.08 1.63
CA ARG A 79 13.85 -11.45 1.34
C ARG A 79 15.36 -11.56 1.32
N ILE A 80 16.05 -10.66 0.63
CA ILE A 80 17.52 -10.65 0.57
C ILE A 80 18.11 -10.45 1.97
N ALA A 81 17.56 -9.54 2.77
CA ALA A 81 18.02 -9.33 4.15
C ALA A 81 17.84 -10.58 5.03
N GLN A 82 16.72 -11.30 4.87
CA GLN A 82 16.49 -12.58 5.57
C GLN A 82 17.46 -13.67 5.11
N GLU A 83 17.71 -13.78 3.81
CA GLU A 83 18.70 -14.72 3.26
C GLU A 83 20.11 -14.42 3.80
N LEU A 84 20.51 -13.14 3.84
CA LEU A 84 21.77 -12.72 4.47
C LEU A 84 21.81 -13.08 5.96
N GLN A 85 20.74 -12.82 6.71
CA GLN A 85 20.68 -13.16 8.13
C GLN A 85 20.85 -14.67 8.37
N ILE A 86 20.20 -15.51 7.57
CA ILE A 86 20.37 -16.97 7.62
C ILE A 86 21.82 -17.36 7.31
N LEU A 87 22.46 -16.72 6.32
CA LEU A 87 23.87 -16.96 6.00
C LEU A 87 24.80 -16.58 7.17
N PHE A 88 24.53 -15.47 7.87
CA PHE A 88 25.26 -15.08 9.08
C PHE A 88 25.04 -16.09 10.22
N ASP A 89 23.79 -16.47 10.49
CA ASP A 89 23.43 -17.34 11.62
C ASP A 89 23.86 -18.80 11.40
N THR A 90 23.92 -19.27 10.14
CA THR A 90 24.30 -20.65 9.78
C THR A 90 25.80 -20.81 9.51
N ALA A 91 26.55 -19.72 9.49
CA ALA A 91 28.01 -19.78 9.38
C ALA A 91 28.60 -20.32 10.68
N ASN A 92 29.00 -21.59 10.68
CA ASN A 92 29.78 -22.21 11.76
C ASN A 92 31.24 -21.67 11.87
N ALA A 93 31.53 -20.50 11.30
CA ALA A 93 32.84 -19.85 11.33
C ALA A 93 32.66 -18.35 11.65
N PRO A 94 33.55 -17.74 12.46
CA PRO A 94 33.47 -16.32 12.79
C PRO A 94 33.57 -15.45 11.53
N ILE A 95 32.63 -14.52 11.35
CA ILE A 95 32.58 -13.58 10.23
C ILE A 95 33.21 -12.26 10.67
N PHE A 96 34.23 -11.79 9.93
CA PHE A 96 34.86 -10.48 10.13
C PHE A 96 34.41 -9.53 9.01
N GLY A 97 33.85 -8.38 9.37
CA GLY A 97 33.61 -7.29 8.42
C GLY A 97 34.93 -6.60 8.08
N VAL A 98 35.25 -6.51 6.80
CA VAL A 98 36.33 -5.64 6.32
C VAL A 98 35.68 -4.35 5.82
N ASP A 99 35.73 -3.32 6.65
CA ASP A 99 35.51 -1.96 6.16
C ASP A 99 36.83 -1.49 5.55
N ASP A 100 36.85 -1.25 4.23
CA ASP A 100 37.97 -0.61 3.55
C ASP A 100 37.89 0.92 3.81
N GLU A 101 38.50 1.39 4.90
CA GLU A 101 38.97 2.78 5.04
C GLU A 101 40.46 2.91 4.75
#